data_AF-A0A0Q8SIB1-F1
#
_entry.id   AF-A0A0Q8SIB1-F1
#
_cell.length_a   1.000
_cell.length_b   1.000
_cell.length_c   1.000
_cell.angle_alpha   90.00
_cell.angle_beta   90.00
_cell.angle_gamma   90.00
#
_symmetry.space_group_name_H-M   'P 1'
#
loop_
_entity.id
_entity.type
_entity.pdbx_description
1 polymer ?
#
loop_
_entity_poly.entity_id
_entity_poly.type
_entity_poly.pdbx_seq_one_letter_code
_entity_poly.pdbx_strand_id
1 'polypeptide(L)'
;MSVVIGKPAFWADCFLVLPDEPGQPSEFKFKARFKRLNTEESKALDKRLHLNQERLQAQVDAMVAKKPVPEFVPAITDAELVNQVLVDWEGMTDAHGGSVPYTPATRDQLFADYAGMDTAFARSYLKNRNPDQVLKDAEKNSEALPATT
;
A
#
# COMPACT_ATOMS: atom_id res chain seq x y z
N MET A 1 13.53 -9.29 -34.49
CA MET A 1 13.83 -8.70 -33.15
C MET A 1 12.63 -8.94 -32.26
N SER A 2 12.72 -9.92 -31.36
CA SER A 2 11.66 -10.22 -30.39
C SER A 2 11.72 -9.18 -29.27
N VAL A 3 10.74 -8.27 -29.25
CA VAL A 3 10.54 -7.37 -28.11
C VAL A 3 10.05 -8.22 -26.95
N VAL A 4 10.96 -8.61 -26.07
CA VAL A 4 10.61 -9.17 -24.77
C VAL A 4 10.02 -8.01 -23.97
N ILE A 5 8.70 -7.84 -24.03
CA ILE A 5 8.00 -6.96 -23.10
C ILE A 5 8.16 -7.61 -21.73
N GLY A 6 9.21 -7.21 -21.00
CA GLY A 6 9.39 -7.60 -19.60
C GLY A 6 8.10 -7.30 -18.85
N LYS A 7 7.69 -8.19 -17.94
CA LYS A 7 6.46 -8.05 -17.15
C LYS A 7 6.34 -6.60 -16.69
N PRO A 8 5.29 -5.86 -17.09
CA PRO A 8 5.25 -4.43 -16.86
C PRO A 8 5.33 -4.16 -15.36
N ALA A 9 6.30 -3.37 -14.94
CA ALA A 9 6.49 -2.99 -13.54
C ALA A 9 6.51 -1.46 -13.47
N PHE A 10 6.07 -0.90 -12.35
CA PHE A 10 6.04 0.54 -12.15
C PHE A 10 6.71 0.89 -10.82
N TRP A 11 7.32 2.07 -10.79
CA TRP A 11 7.83 2.66 -9.57
C TRP A 11 6.75 3.54 -8.96
N ALA A 12 6.60 3.49 -7.65
CA ALA A 12 5.69 4.34 -6.91
C ALA A 12 6.38 4.88 -5.64
N ASP A 13 6.14 6.15 -5.36
CA ASP A 13 6.60 6.77 -4.15
C ASP A 13 5.78 6.23 -2.96
N CYS A 14 6.50 5.77 -1.95
CA CYS A 14 5.95 5.31 -0.68
C CYS A 14 6.41 6.27 0.40
N PHE A 15 5.51 6.56 1.33
CA PHE A 15 5.84 7.30 2.52
C PHE A 15 5.25 6.58 3.72
N LEU A 16 6.06 6.41 4.76
CA LEU A 16 5.61 5.96 6.07
C LEU A 16 5.83 7.12 7.04
N VAL A 17 4.80 7.41 7.82
CA VAL A 17 4.83 8.43 8.87
C VAL A 17 4.68 7.69 10.19
N LEU A 18 5.77 7.56 10.94
CA LEU A 18 5.76 6.96 12.27
C LEU A 18 5.66 8.07 13.32
N PRO A 19 4.59 8.10 14.14
CA PRO A 19 4.46 9.05 15.24
C PRO A 19 5.27 8.54 16.45
N ASP A 20 6.61 8.53 16.34
CA ASP A 20 7.50 8.07 17.42
C ASP A 20 7.65 9.10 18.54
N GLU A 21 7.67 10.40 18.22
CA GLU A 21 7.74 11.47 19.22
C GLU A 21 6.59 12.49 19.08
N PRO A 22 6.03 12.99 20.20
CA PRO A 22 5.06 14.07 20.17
C PRO A 22 5.71 15.34 19.63
N GLY A 23 5.54 15.60 18.34
CA GLY A 23 5.95 16.84 17.68
C GLY A 23 6.87 16.69 16.46
N GLN A 24 7.47 15.51 16.22
CA GLN A 24 8.27 15.23 15.03
C GLN A 24 7.96 13.84 14.47
N PRO A 25 7.02 13.74 13.52
CA PRO A 25 6.78 12.47 12.84
C PRO A 25 8.00 12.08 11.99
N SER A 26 8.49 10.86 12.15
CA SER A 26 9.55 10.30 11.30
C SER A 26 8.96 9.96 9.94
N GLU A 27 9.29 10.76 8.92
CA GLU A 27 8.87 10.55 7.53
C GLU A 27 9.92 9.73 6.77
N PHE A 28 9.61 8.47 6.47
CA PHE A 28 10.41 7.64 5.58
C PHE A 28 9.88 7.78 4.17
N LYS A 29 10.63 8.43 3.27
CA LYS A 29 10.31 8.56 1.84
C LYS A 29 11.19 7.62 1.04
N PHE A 30 10.58 6.67 0.34
CA PHE A 30 11.29 5.70 -0.48
C PHE A 30 10.49 5.35 -1.72
N LYS A 31 11.16 4.79 -2.74
CA LYS A 31 10.52 4.35 -3.98
C LYS A 31 10.41 2.85 -3.97
N ALA A 32 9.23 2.32 -4.23
CA ALA A 32 9.01 0.89 -4.36
C ALA A 32 8.69 0.53 -5.80
N ARG A 33 9.26 -0.57 -6.28
CA ARG A 33 8.99 -1.14 -7.59
C ARG A 33 7.98 -2.26 -7.44
N PHE A 34 6.85 -2.09 -8.10
CA PHE A 34 5.76 -3.07 -8.09
C PHE A 34 5.59 -3.71 -9.47
N LYS A 35 5.31 -5.01 -9.51
CA LYS A 35 4.87 -5.67 -10.74
C LYS A 35 3.41 -5.31 -11.03
N ARG A 36 3.06 -5.12 -12.30
CA ARG A 36 1.65 -5.09 -12.70
C ARG A 36 1.13 -6.52 -12.73
N LEU A 37 0.03 -6.73 -12.03
CA LEU A 37 -0.72 -7.98 -12.08
C LEU A 37 -1.43 -8.09 -13.43
N ASN A 38 -1.64 -9.33 -13.88
CA ASN A 38 -2.48 -9.57 -15.05
C ASN A 38 -3.96 -9.31 -14.71
N THR A 39 -4.85 -9.30 -15.72
CA THR A 39 -6.27 -9.03 -15.52
C THR A 39 -6.96 -10.03 -14.58
N GLU A 40 -6.57 -11.31 -14.61
CA GLU A 40 -7.15 -12.34 -13.75
C GLU A 40 -6.68 -12.22 -12.29
N GLU A 41 -5.38 -12.01 -12.08
CA GLU A 41 -4.74 -11.78 -10.79
C GLU A 41 -5.28 -10.50 -10.15
N SER A 42 -5.44 -9.42 -10.92
CA SER A 42 -6.05 -8.18 -10.43
C SER A 42 -7.51 -8.42 -10.00
N LYS A 43 -8.30 -9.14 -10.79
CA LYS A 43 -9.69 -9.46 -10.44
C LYS A 43 -9.78 -10.36 -9.21
N ALA A 44 -8.85 -11.30 -9.06
CA ALA A 44 -8.75 -12.14 -7.86
C ALA A 44 -8.37 -11.33 -6.62
N LEU A 45 -7.42 -10.41 -6.76
CA LEU A 45 -7.03 -9.48 -5.69
C LEU A 45 -8.20 -8.58 -5.30
N ASP A 46 -8.91 -7.99 -6.26
CA ASP A 46 -10.05 -7.12 -6.00
C ASP A 46 -11.19 -7.83 -5.28
N LYS A 47 -11.46 -9.10 -5.63
CA LYS A 47 -12.41 -9.93 -4.88
C LYS A 47 -11.99 -10.10 -3.43
N ARG A 48 -10.70 -10.35 -3.16
CA ARG A 48 -10.19 -10.51 -1.79
C ARG A 48 -10.25 -9.20 -1.00
N LEU A 49 -9.90 -8.07 -1.63
CA LEU A 49 -9.99 -6.75 -1.02
C LEU A 49 -11.43 -6.36 -0.72
N HIS A 50 -12.38 -6.67 -1.61
CA HIS A 50 -13.79 -6.43 -1.39
C HIS A 50 -14.32 -7.22 -0.19
N LEU A 51 -13.96 -8.51 -0.09
CA LEU A 51 -14.31 -9.33 1.08
C LEU A 51 -13.74 -8.76 2.39
N ASN A 52 -12.51 -8.23 2.37
CA ASN A 52 -11.95 -7.55 3.54
C ASN A 52 -12.78 -6.32 3.93
N GLN A 53 -13.19 -5.52 2.94
CA GLN A 53 -13.98 -4.32 3.17
C GLN A 53 -15.37 -4.65 3.73
N GLU A 54 -16.05 -5.66 3.19
CA GLU A 54 -17.35 -6.11 3.69
C GLU A 54 -17.24 -6.62 5.13
N ARG A 55 -16.21 -7.41 5.44
CA ARG A 55 -15.94 -7.89 6.80
C ARG A 55 -15.61 -6.76 7.78
N LEU A 56 -14.88 -5.74 7.34
CA LEU A 56 -14.59 -4.57 8.15
C LEU A 56 -15.87 -3.75 8.40
N GLN A 57 -16.68 -3.54 7.37
CA GLN A 57 -17.97 -2.86 7.50
C GLN A 57 -18.89 -3.59 8.47
N ALA A 58 -18.99 -4.92 8.37
CA ALA A 58 -19.78 -5.73 9.29
C ALA A 58 -19.33 -5.60 10.76
N GLN A 59 -18.03 -5.45 11.00
CA GLN A 59 -17.51 -5.15 12.35
C GLN A 59 -17.86 -3.75 12.83
N VAL A 60 -17.72 -2.74 11.96
CA VAL A 60 -18.09 -1.36 12.29
C VAL A 60 -19.59 -1.31 12.64
N ASP A 61 -20.42 -1.96 11.84
CA ASP A 61 -21.86 -2.06 12.08
C ASP A 61 -22.17 -2.81 13.39
N ALA A 62 -21.45 -3.90 13.68
CA ALA A 62 -21.59 -4.64 14.94
C ALA A 62 -21.17 -3.80 16.16
N MET A 63 -20.09 -3.02 16.04
CA MET A 63 -19.58 -2.14 17.08
C MET A 63 -20.54 -0.98 17.35
N VAL A 64 -21.06 -0.35 16.29
CA VAL A 64 -22.11 0.68 16.38
C VAL A 64 -23.39 0.10 17.01
N ALA A 65 -23.74 -1.13 16.66
CA ALA A 65 -24.89 -1.84 17.22
C ALA A 65 -24.64 -2.46 18.62
N LYS A 66 -23.45 -2.27 19.22
CA LYS A 66 -23.03 -2.87 20.51
C LYS A 66 -23.20 -4.40 20.59
N LYS A 67 -23.11 -5.08 19.44
CA LYS A 67 -23.15 -6.54 19.32
C LYS A 67 -21.72 -7.11 19.46
N PRO A 68 -21.57 -8.43 19.73
CA PRO A 68 -20.26 -9.06 19.66
C PRO A 68 -19.65 -8.82 18.27
N VAL A 69 -18.46 -8.21 18.27
CA VAL A 69 -17.71 -7.92 17.05
C VAL A 69 -17.27 -9.27 16.48
N PRO A 70 -17.65 -9.62 15.24
CA PRO A 70 -17.20 -10.85 14.62
C PRO A 70 -15.67 -10.80 14.43
N GLU A 71 -15.00 -11.93 14.63
CA GLU A 71 -13.55 -12.04 14.44
C GLU A 71 -13.17 -11.68 12.99
N PHE A 72 -12.29 -10.71 12.84
CA PHE A 72 -11.80 -10.29 11.52
C PHE A 72 -10.68 -11.19 11.05
N VAL A 73 -11.01 -12.10 10.15
CA VAL A 73 -9.98 -12.81 9.39
C VAL A 73 -9.90 -12.15 8.02
N PRO A 74 -8.82 -11.43 7.66
CA PRO A 74 -8.67 -10.89 6.32
C PRO A 74 -8.48 -12.02 5.30
N ALA A 75 -9.12 -11.90 4.13
CA ALA A 75 -8.92 -12.76 2.97
C ALA A 75 -7.58 -12.55 2.27
N ILE A 76 -6.94 -11.40 2.49
CA ILE A 76 -5.54 -11.12 2.14
C ILE A 76 -4.98 -10.08 3.12
N THR A 77 -3.78 -10.30 3.64
CA THR A 77 -3.08 -9.33 4.51
C THR A 77 -2.24 -8.35 3.68
N ASP A 78 -1.91 -7.20 4.24
CA ASP A 78 -1.03 -6.22 3.59
C ASP A 78 0.34 -6.84 3.28
N ALA A 79 0.94 -7.55 4.24
CA ALA A 79 2.17 -8.31 4.04
C ALA A 79 2.06 -9.32 2.88
N GLU A 80 0.96 -10.07 2.78
CA GLU A 80 0.78 -11.05 1.70
C GLU A 80 0.59 -10.38 0.34
N LEU A 81 -0.13 -9.25 0.28
CA LEU A 81 -0.25 -8.43 -0.92
C LEU A 81 1.14 -7.95 -1.36
N VAL A 82 1.89 -7.34 -0.45
CA VAL A 82 3.22 -6.78 -0.76
C VAL A 82 4.18 -7.88 -1.20
N ASN A 83 4.14 -9.06 -0.57
CA ASN A 83 4.93 -10.21 -0.99
C ASN A 83 4.62 -10.67 -2.43
N GLN A 84 3.38 -10.50 -2.88
CA GLN A 84 3.00 -10.83 -4.25
C GLN A 84 3.45 -9.77 -5.25
N VAL A 85 3.43 -8.48 -4.89
CA VAL A 85 3.57 -7.38 -5.87
C VAL A 85 4.92 -6.66 -5.83
N LEU A 86 5.61 -6.66 -4.71
CA LEU A 86 6.88 -5.95 -4.52
C LEU A 86 8.01 -6.70 -5.23
N VAL A 87 8.77 -5.96 -6.02
CA VAL A 87 9.88 -6.48 -6.82
C VAL A 87 11.21 -5.89 -6.36
N ASP A 88 11.22 -4.62 -5.95
CA ASP A 88 12.42 -3.88 -5.57
C ASP A 88 12.06 -2.61 -4.77
N TRP A 89 13.04 -1.94 -4.19
CA TRP A 89 12.91 -0.58 -3.67
C TRP A 89 14.21 0.23 -3.79
N GLU A 90 14.10 1.55 -3.76
CA GLU A 90 15.22 2.49 -3.81
C GLU A 90 15.03 3.62 -2.81
N GLY A 91 16.16 4.17 -2.33
CA GLY A 91 16.18 5.35 -1.44
C GLY A 91 15.77 5.06 -0.01
N MET A 92 15.64 3.78 0.38
CA MET A 92 15.33 3.41 1.75
C MET A 92 16.57 3.49 2.63
N THR A 93 16.43 4.18 3.76
CA THR A 93 17.50 4.37 4.75
C THR A 93 17.07 3.83 6.10
N ASP A 94 18.01 3.22 6.82
CA ASP A 94 17.80 2.80 8.21
C ASP A 94 17.89 4.00 9.18
N ALA A 95 17.63 3.75 10.47
CA ALA A 95 17.72 4.75 11.53
C ALA A 95 19.13 5.37 11.71
N HIS A 96 20.16 4.77 11.11
CA HIS A 96 21.55 5.23 11.13
C HIS A 96 21.98 5.89 9.82
N GLY A 97 21.05 6.08 8.87
CA GLY A 97 21.31 6.67 7.55
C GLY A 97 21.99 5.70 6.57
N GLY A 98 22.08 4.42 6.90
CA GLY A 98 22.56 3.36 6.02
C GLY A 98 21.55 3.04 4.92
N SER A 99 22.02 2.88 3.69
CA SER A 99 21.17 2.43 2.58
C SER A 99 20.75 0.99 2.82
N VAL A 100 19.45 0.72 2.77
CA VAL A 100 18.88 -0.62 2.95
C VAL A 100 18.58 -1.21 1.57
N PRO A 101 19.45 -2.09 1.02
CA PRO A 101 19.18 -2.73 -0.26
C PRO A 101 18.00 -3.69 -0.17
N TYR A 102 17.27 -3.83 -1.27
CA TYR A 102 16.17 -4.77 -1.36
C TYR A 102 16.68 -6.21 -1.38
N THR A 103 16.27 -6.97 -0.37
CA THR A 103 16.32 -8.43 -0.35
C THR A 103 15.07 -8.95 0.37
N PRO A 104 14.62 -10.18 0.10
CA PRO A 104 13.50 -10.77 0.85
C PRO A 104 13.75 -10.78 2.37
N ALA A 105 14.99 -11.01 2.79
CA ALA A 105 15.36 -11.02 4.21
C ALA A 105 15.29 -9.62 4.84
N THR A 106 15.80 -8.58 4.16
CA THR A 106 15.71 -7.20 4.64
C THR A 106 14.27 -6.70 4.65
N ARG A 107 13.40 -7.19 3.76
CA ARG A 107 11.95 -6.92 3.79
C ARG A 107 11.29 -7.51 5.01
N ASP A 108 11.51 -8.80 5.26
CA ASP A 108 10.88 -9.48 6.38
C ASP A 108 11.34 -8.87 7.71
N GLN A 109 12.63 -8.50 7.80
CA GLN A 109 13.17 -7.76 8.93
C GLN A 109 12.54 -6.37 9.08
N LEU A 110 12.43 -5.60 8.00
CA LEU A 110 11.81 -4.28 8.02
C LEU A 110 10.34 -4.33 8.47
N PHE A 111 9.58 -5.33 8.03
CA PHE A 111 8.17 -5.50 8.42
C PHE A 111 8.03 -5.94 9.88
N ALA A 112 9.03 -6.63 10.43
CA ALA A 112 9.08 -6.97 11.84
C ALA A 112 9.51 -5.77 12.71
N ASP A 113 10.47 -4.98 12.24
CA ASP A 113 11.07 -3.87 12.98
C ASP A 113 10.17 -2.62 12.99
N TYR A 114 9.44 -2.37 11.89
CA TYR A 114 8.58 -1.20 11.72
C TYR A 114 7.13 -1.58 11.48
N ALA A 115 6.31 -1.48 12.53
CA ALA A 115 4.87 -1.69 12.43
C ALA A 115 4.24 -0.73 11.41
N GLY A 116 3.48 -1.26 10.44
CA GLY A 116 2.80 -0.48 9.41
C GLY A 116 3.62 -0.20 8.16
N MET A 117 4.87 -0.68 8.07
CA MET A 117 5.63 -0.62 6.81
C MET A 117 4.91 -1.39 5.69
N ASP A 118 4.45 -2.61 5.98
CA ASP A 118 3.66 -3.43 5.06
C ASP A 118 2.41 -2.68 4.56
N THR A 119 1.69 -2.00 5.46
CA THR A 119 0.55 -1.16 5.09
C THR A 119 0.96 0.03 4.20
N ALA A 120 2.12 0.66 4.43
CA ALA A 120 2.59 1.76 3.57
C ALA A 120 2.90 1.29 2.15
N PHE A 121 3.57 0.13 1.99
CA PHE A 121 3.80 -0.49 0.68
C PHE A 121 2.47 -0.87 0.01
N ALA A 122 1.57 -1.54 0.75
CA ALA A 122 0.26 -1.94 0.24
C ALA A 122 -0.57 -0.75 -0.23
N ARG A 123 -0.62 0.34 0.56
CA ARG A 123 -1.33 1.57 0.20
C ARG A 123 -0.74 2.23 -1.05
N SER A 124 0.58 2.33 -1.15
CA SER A 124 1.21 2.92 -2.33
C SER A 124 0.91 2.09 -3.58
N TYR A 125 0.95 0.77 -3.48
CA TYR A 125 0.53 -0.11 -4.57
C TYR A 125 -0.93 0.10 -4.98
N LEU A 126 -1.87 0.04 -4.03
CA LEU A 126 -3.30 0.18 -4.30
C LEU A 126 -3.67 1.55 -4.88
N LYS A 127 -2.97 2.61 -4.47
CA LYS A 127 -3.13 3.95 -5.04
C LYS A 127 -2.64 4.02 -6.48
N ASN A 128 -1.47 3.45 -6.77
CA ASN A 128 -0.79 3.63 -8.06
C ASN A 128 -1.09 2.54 -9.10
N ARG A 129 -1.78 1.45 -8.72
CA ARG A 129 -2.11 0.35 -9.66
C ARG A 129 -3.06 0.75 -10.79
N ASN A 130 -3.86 1.81 -10.60
CA ASN A 130 -4.79 2.35 -11.59
C ASN A 130 -4.47 3.83 -11.88
N PRO A 131 -3.44 4.14 -12.70
CA PRO A 131 -3.03 5.51 -12.96
C PRO A 131 -4.15 6.36 -13.59
N ASP A 132 -5.04 5.76 -14.38
CA ASP A 132 -6.22 6.45 -14.93
C ASP A 132 -7.19 6.93 -13.85
N GLN A 133 -7.31 6.19 -12.75
CA GLN A 133 -8.14 6.57 -11.61
C GLN A 133 -7.48 7.70 -10.83
N VAL A 134 -6.15 7.65 -10.64
CA VAL A 134 -5.37 8.71 -10.00
C VAL A 134 -5.46 10.02 -10.77
N LEU A 135 -5.39 9.98 -12.11
CA LEU A 135 -5.59 11.16 -12.95
C LEU A 135 -6.99 11.75 -12.79
N LYS A 136 -8.04 10.91 -12.85
CA LYS A 136 -9.43 11.36 -12.65
C LYS A 136 -9.69 11.91 -11.26
N ASP A 137 -9.08 11.35 -10.23
CA ASP A 137 -9.21 11.82 -8.85
C ASP A 137 -8.42 13.11 -8.61
N ALA A 138 -7.26 13.28 -9.28
CA ALA A 138 -6.50 14.52 -9.28
C ALA A 138 -7.23 15.66 -10.02
N GLU A 139 -7.87 15.36 -11.15
CA GLU A 139 -8.74 16.30 -11.88
C GLU A 139 -9.90 16.78 -11.00
N LYS A 140 -10.63 15.86 -10.35
CA LYS A 140 -11.73 16.21 -9.42
C LYS A 140 -11.30 17.03 -8.22
N ASN A 141 -10.15 16.72 -7.62
CA ASN A 141 -9.61 17.50 -6.49
C ASN A 141 -9.12 18.89 -6.93
N SER A 142 -8.72 19.06 -8.18
CA SER A 142 -8.30 20.36 -8.73
C SER A 142 -9.49 21.25 -9.10
N GLU A 143 -10.65 20.67 -9.41
CA GLU A 143 -11.92 21.39 -9.59
C GLU A 143 -12.58 21.81 -8.26
N ALA A 144 -12.20 21.22 -7.13
CA ALA A 144 -12.84 21.44 -5.83
C ALA A 144 -12.18 22.53 -4.96
N LEU A 145 -11.60 23.58 -5.54
CA LEU A 145 -11.34 24.82 -4.81
C LEU A 145 -12.62 25.67 -4.80
N PRO A 146 -13.34 25.82 -3.67
CA PRO A 146 -14.33 26.88 -3.58
C PRO A 146 -13.58 28.20 -3.56
N ALA A 147 -13.67 28.94 -4.67
CA ALA A 147 -13.46 30.37 -4.68
C ALA A 147 -14.42 30.98 -3.64
N THR A 148 -13.92 31.18 -2.43
CA THR A 148 -14.61 31.95 -1.40
C THR A 148 -13.99 33.34 -1.47
N THR A 149 -14.66 34.25 -2.17
CA THR A 149 -14.45 35.71 -2.10
C THR A 149 -15.81 36.36 -2.11
#